data_AF-A0A915Y9Z6-F1
#
_entry.id   AF-A0A915Y9Z6-F1
#
_cell.length_a   1.000
_cell.length_b   1.000
_cell.length_c   1.000
_cell.angle_alpha   90.00
_cell.angle_beta   90.00
_cell.angle_gamma   90.00
#
_symmetry.space_group_name_H-M   'P 1'
#
loop_
_entity.id
_entity.type
_entity.pdbx_description
1 polymer ?
#
loop_
_entity_poly.entity_id
_entity_poly.type
_entity_poly.pdbx_seq_one_letter_code
_entity_poly.pdbx_strand_id
1 'polypeptide(L)'
;MKKQQNNIFEQQIMTIVKRLKVTSNHSFTVDEKPFEVYNKHPYTQAGYDLGSFGSNQHYTSKEQRSRLLNAITNQLYGKFYCDNAASQHQLPPITEREHFMNQLSAANCSSDGLDMNWKIYAVDQKGQAFAQKNGVLRHLIPNTYKYATPQQTQAVVNQYVHFYRQKENKKAQAVFYYVYGNEYLSHEGSLARIYWHIKPEGAAKLVSEITNNFNFYNIPFNFKCLNHKALYTRSDSAVLYLDKKHLALTKMMLPHLIKNMDGYLNDSVPLFTQKLGKGVSFAEDPGNGQSFGMSRVQVISEALIEGFQKKITNPEKLTNFVLNYMESMGMSRKYMYRNPRLQTT
;
A
#
# COMPACT_ATOMS: atom_id res chain seq x y z
N MET A 1 -26.20 -7.13 -7.44
CA MET A 1 -24.80 -6.69 -7.21
C MET A 1 -24.37 -5.45 -8.02
N LYS A 2 -24.60 -5.36 -9.35
CA LYS A 2 -24.04 -4.26 -10.20
C LYS A 2 -24.51 -2.82 -9.90
N LYS A 3 -25.79 -2.57 -9.55
CA LYS A 3 -26.29 -1.23 -9.12
C LYS A 3 -25.87 -0.88 -7.69
N GLN A 4 -25.75 -1.89 -6.83
CA GLN A 4 -25.48 -1.75 -5.40
C GLN A 4 -24.07 -1.20 -5.13
N GLN A 5 -23.09 -1.60 -5.94
CA GLN A 5 -21.69 -1.16 -5.76
C GLN A 5 -21.41 0.27 -6.23
N ASN A 6 -22.12 0.77 -7.26
CA ASN A 6 -22.07 2.19 -7.63
C ASN A 6 -22.54 3.08 -6.46
N ASN A 7 -23.65 2.69 -5.83
CA ASN A 7 -24.22 3.43 -4.71
C ASN A 7 -23.26 3.43 -3.50
N ILE A 8 -22.53 2.33 -3.27
CA ILE A 8 -21.57 2.25 -2.15
C ILE A 8 -20.43 3.28 -2.29
N PHE A 9 -19.80 3.43 -3.46
CA PHE A 9 -18.67 4.36 -3.58
C PHE A 9 -19.10 5.82 -3.47
N GLU A 10 -20.26 6.17 -4.04
CA GLU A 10 -20.86 7.49 -3.87
C GLU A 10 -21.19 7.77 -2.39
N GLN A 11 -21.76 6.80 -1.68
CA GLN A 11 -21.99 6.90 -0.23
C GLN A 11 -20.68 7.11 0.55
N GLN A 12 -19.61 6.40 0.18
CA GLN A 12 -18.30 6.58 0.82
C GLN A 12 -17.74 8.00 0.60
N ILE A 13 -17.86 8.55 -0.62
CA ILE A 13 -17.47 9.94 -0.90
C ILE A 13 -18.35 10.92 -0.11
N MET A 14 -19.67 10.72 -0.10
CA MET A 14 -20.59 11.53 0.68
C MET A 14 -20.24 11.53 2.17
N THR A 15 -19.85 10.37 2.74
CA THR A 15 -19.38 10.27 4.12
C THR A 15 -18.12 11.10 4.35
N ILE A 16 -17.17 11.10 3.41
CA ILE A 16 -15.96 11.94 3.49
C ILE A 16 -16.33 13.42 3.44
N VAL A 17 -17.14 13.83 2.46
CA VAL A 17 -17.56 15.22 2.23
C VAL A 17 -18.32 15.78 3.43
N LYS A 18 -19.16 14.98 4.09
CA LYS A 18 -19.90 15.41 5.30
C LYS A 18 -18.98 15.61 6.51
N ARG A 19 -17.86 14.90 6.56
CA ARG A 19 -16.97 14.88 7.73
C ARG A 19 -15.79 15.83 7.59
N LEU A 20 -15.35 16.13 6.36
CA LEU A 20 -14.23 17.01 6.10
C LEU A 20 -14.66 18.27 5.36
N LYS A 21 -14.33 19.43 5.92
CA LYS A 21 -14.60 20.72 5.29
C LYS A 21 -13.33 21.56 5.23
N VAL A 22 -12.95 21.98 4.03
CA VAL A 22 -11.88 22.97 3.85
C VAL A 22 -12.43 24.34 4.23
N THR A 23 -11.72 25.06 5.08
CA THR A 23 -12.17 26.35 5.65
C THR A 23 -11.36 27.53 5.13
N SER A 24 -10.10 27.31 4.75
CA SER A 24 -9.24 28.31 4.12
C SER A 24 -8.15 27.65 3.25
N ASN A 25 -7.24 28.45 2.69
CA ASN A 25 -6.04 27.94 2.00
C ASN A 25 -5.01 27.30 2.94
N HIS A 26 -5.22 27.34 4.25
CA HIS A 26 -4.35 26.76 5.26
C HIS A 26 -5.11 26.04 6.39
N SER A 27 -6.43 25.85 6.29
CA SER A 27 -7.20 25.20 7.34
C SER A 27 -8.35 24.35 6.83
N PHE A 28 -8.71 23.35 7.61
CA PHE A 28 -9.84 22.47 7.38
C PHE A 28 -10.34 21.89 8.71
N THR A 29 -11.55 21.32 8.70
CA THR A 29 -12.09 20.56 9.83
C THR A 29 -12.27 19.09 9.45
N VAL A 30 -12.13 18.19 10.42
CA VAL A 30 -12.53 16.77 10.30
C VAL A 30 -13.37 16.41 11.52
N ASP A 31 -14.60 15.96 11.32
CA ASP A 31 -15.59 15.75 12.40
C ASP A 31 -15.66 16.99 13.31
N GLU A 32 -15.77 18.17 12.69
CA GLU A 32 -15.84 19.49 13.34
C GLU A 32 -14.57 19.91 14.11
N LYS A 33 -13.58 19.02 14.26
CA LYS A 33 -12.28 19.36 14.85
C LYS A 33 -11.44 20.19 13.87
N PRO A 34 -10.95 21.38 14.26
CA PRO A 34 -10.15 22.23 13.38
C PRO A 34 -8.70 21.74 13.26
N PHE A 35 -8.15 21.92 12.07
CA PHE A 35 -6.76 21.68 11.72
C PHE A 35 -6.20 22.89 10.99
N GLU A 36 -5.12 23.44 11.54
CA GLU A 36 -4.36 24.51 10.91
C GLU A 36 -3.04 23.96 10.34
N VAL A 37 -2.71 24.39 9.14
CA VAL A 37 -1.54 23.96 8.37
C VAL A 37 -0.57 25.13 8.31
N TYR A 38 0.33 25.20 9.28
CA TYR A 38 1.40 26.21 9.34
C TYR A 38 2.78 25.57 9.16
N ASN A 39 3.79 26.42 8.93
CA ASN A 39 5.17 25.99 9.01
C ASN A 39 5.52 25.51 10.42
N LYS A 40 5.93 24.24 10.53
CA LYS A 40 6.41 23.64 11.79
C LYS A 40 7.89 23.26 11.73
N HIS A 41 8.59 23.60 10.65
CA HIS A 41 10.03 23.34 10.58
C HIS A 41 10.76 24.33 11.48
N PRO A 42 11.48 23.87 12.51
CA PRO A 42 12.36 24.74 13.28
C PRO A 42 13.47 25.28 12.37
N TYR A 43 13.95 26.49 12.68
CA TYR A 43 15.08 27.15 12.01
C TYR A 43 16.29 26.20 11.94
N THR A 44 16.43 25.50 10.82
CA THR A 44 17.52 24.53 10.61
C THR A 44 18.09 24.62 9.19
N GLN A 45 17.47 25.39 8.31
CA GLN A 45 17.97 25.66 6.96
C GLN A 45 18.32 27.15 6.83
N ALA A 46 19.51 27.45 6.32
CA ALA A 46 19.93 28.81 6.03
C ALA A 46 18.98 29.44 4.99
N GLY A 47 18.32 30.54 5.35
CA GLY A 47 17.39 31.27 4.48
C GLY A 47 15.94 31.42 4.99
N TYR A 48 15.57 30.81 6.12
CA TYR A 48 14.26 30.99 6.74
C TYR A 48 14.38 31.79 8.04
N ASP A 49 13.73 32.93 8.17
CA ASP A 49 13.70 33.70 9.44
C ASP A 49 12.87 32.98 10.52
N LEU A 50 13.19 33.17 11.80
CA LEU A 50 12.38 32.71 12.94
C LEU A 50 10.91 33.18 12.84
N GLY A 51 10.66 34.37 12.26
CA GLY A 51 9.31 34.87 11.97
C GLY A 51 8.50 34.04 10.98
N SER A 52 9.15 33.14 10.22
CA SER A 52 8.48 32.21 9.30
C SER A 52 7.94 30.94 9.99
N PHE A 53 8.28 30.71 11.26
CA PHE A 53 7.72 29.64 12.07
C PHE A 53 6.28 29.99 12.48
N GLY A 54 5.35 29.04 12.35
CA GLY A 54 3.93 29.30 12.63
C GLY A 54 3.22 30.23 11.64
N SER A 55 3.90 30.68 10.58
CA SER A 55 3.35 31.55 9.54
C SER A 55 3.42 30.88 8.16
N ASN A 56 2.49 31.25 7.27
CA ASN A 56 2.51 30.87 5.85
C ASN A 56 2.87 32.02 4.91
N GLN A 57 3.22 33.20 5.45
CA GLN A 57 3.41 34.44 4.66
C GLN A 57 4.55 34.35 3.64
N HIS A 58 5.54 33.49 3.88
CA HIS A 58 6.70 33.31 2.99
C HIS A 58 6.51 32.21 1.94
N TYR A 59 5.36 31.52 1.93
CA TYR A 59 5.06 30.50 0.94
C TYR A 59 4.24 31.05 -0.21
N THR A 60 4.61 30.64 -1.42
CA THR A 60 3.79 30.84 -2.61
C THR A 60 2.44 30.13 -2.45
N SER A 61 1.42 30.58 -3.19
CA SER A 61 0.11 29.92 -3.18
C SER A 61 0.19 28.44 -3.59
N LYS A 62 1.17 28.08 -4.43
CA LYS A 62 1.43 26.68 -4.84
C LYS A 62 1.94 25.84 -3.67
N GLU A 63 2.85 26.37 -2.87
CA GLU A 63 3.39 25.68 -1.69
C GLU A 63 2.35 25.55 -0.59
N GLN A 64 1.57 26.61 -0.33
CA GLN A 64 0.45 26.55 0.61
C GLN A 64 -0.57 25.47 0.21
N ARG A 65 -0.94 25.43 -1.08
CA ARG A 65 -1.82 24.38 -1.62
C ARG A 65 -1.22 22.99 -1.42
N SER A 66 0.06 22.79 -1.73
CA SER A 66 0.74 21.49 -1.55
C SER A 66 0.74 21.04 -0.09
N ARG A 67 0.99 21.95 0.84
CA ARG A 67 0.94 21.66 2.29
C ARG A 67 -0.46 21.31 2.76
N LEU A 68 -1.47 22.08 2.35
CA LEU A 68 -2.86 21.80 2.66
C LEU A 68 -3.28 20.43 2.11
N LEU A 69 -2.91 20.13 0.85
CA LEU A 69 -3.15 18.84 0.21
C LEU A 69 -2.55 17.69 1.02
N ASN A 70 -1.27 17.79 1.40
CA ASN A 70 -0.61 16.76 2.20
C ASN A 70 -1.27 16.59 3.58
N ALA A 71 -1.68 17.69 4.24
CA ALA A 71 -2.33 17.65 5.54
C ALA A 71 -3.71 16.99 5.49
N ILE A 72 -4.55 17.37 4.53
CA ILE A 72 -5.87 16.76 4.30
C ILE A 72 -5.71 15.29 3.94
N THR A 73 -4.81 14.97 3.02
CA THR A 73 -4.56 13.59 2.57
C THR A 73 -4.14 12.69 3.73
N ASN A 74 -3.20 13.14 4.56
CA ASN A 74 -2.76 12.39 5.73
C ASN A 74 -3.88 12.23 6.77
N GLN A 75 -4.72 13.26 6.97
CA GLN A 75 -5.86 13.15 7.88
C GLN A 75 -6.94 12.20 7.37
N LEU A 76 -7.29 12.26 6.08
CA LEU A 76 -8.22 11.31 5.48
C LEU A 76 -7.68 9.88 5.53
N TYR A 77 -6.41 9.69 5.21
CA TYR A 77 -5.77 8.37 5.29
C TYR A 77 -5.79 7.83 6.72
N GLY A 78 -5.37 8.64 7.69
CA GLY A 78 -5.45 8.32 9.11
C GLY A 78 -6.87 7.92 9.49
N LYS A 79 -7.82 8.83 9.32
CA LYS A 79 -9.18 8.66 9.79
C LYS A 79 -9.91 7.46 9.18
N PHE A 80 -9.73 7.20 7.88
CA PHE A 80 -10.54 6.21 7.15
C PHE A 80 -9.82 4.88 6.89
N TYR A 81 -8.49 4.82 7.03
CA TYR A 81 -7.71 3.59 6.80
C TYR A 81 -6.86 3.16 7.99
N CYS A 82 -6.55 4.05 8.93
CA CYS A 82 -5.72 3.76 10.09
C CYS A 82 -6.49 4.20 11.34
N ASP A 83 -7.47 3.40 11.77
CA ASP A 83 -8.31 3.75 12.92
C ASP A 83 -7.48 4.38 14.05
N ASN A 84 -7.86 5.59 14.48
CA ASN A 84 -7.00 6.62 15.09
C ASN A 84 -6.15 6.15 16.29
N ALA A 85 -6.44 4.99 16.88
CA ALA A 85 -5.63 4.36 17.90
C ALA A 85 -4.14 4.19 17.49
N ALA A 86 -3.86 3.94 16.20
CA ALA A 86 -2.47 3.81 15.72
C ALA A 86 -1.74 5.17 15.56
N SER A 87 -2.46 6.29 15.64
CA SER A 87 -1.90 7.64 15.50
C SER A 87 -1.44 8.25 16.82
N GLN A 88 -1.71 7.60 17.96
CA GLN A 88 -1.01 7.91 19.21
C GLN A 88 0.36 7.21 19.17
N HIS A 89 1.41 8.04 19.12
CA HIS A 89 2.77 7.75 18.65
C HIS A 89 3.63 6.81 19.51
N GLN A 90 3.17 5.62 19.85
CA GLN A 90 4.05 4.61 20.43
C GLN A 90 3.85 3.26 19.74
N LEU A 91 4.88 2.87 18.96
CA LEU A 91 4.99 1.49 18.52
C LEU A 91 5.02 0.59 19.75
N PRO A 92 4.36 -0.57 19.71
CA PRO A 92 4.48 -1.56 20.76
C PRO A 92 5.96 -1.92 21.03
N PRO A 93 6.30 -2.33 22.26
CA PRO A 93 7.67 -2.69 22.64
C PRO A 93 8.31 -3.65 21.65
N ILE A 94 9.62 -3.45 21.36
CA ILE A 94 10.35 -4.26 20.37
C ILE A 94 10.23 -5.75 20.69
N THR A 95 10.37 -6.12 21.96
CA THR A 95 10.30 -7.52 22.44
C THR A 95 8.94 -8.16 22.16
N GLU A 96 7.83 -7.45 22.37
CA GLU A 96 6.49 -7.95 22.06
C GLU A 96 6.28 -8.11 20.54
N ARG A 97 6.79 -7.16 19.75
CA ARG A 97 6.76 -7.25 18.27
C ARG A 97 7.58 -8.43 17.78
N GLU A 98 8.77 -8.65 18.32
CA GLU A 98 9.61 -9.80 17.97
C GLU A 98 8.95 -11.12 18.33
N HIS A 99 8.34 -11.22 19.51
CA HIS A 99 7.58 -12.41 19.90
C HIS A 99 6.45 -12.71 18.92
N PHE A 100 5.63 -11.70 18.57
CA PHE A 100 4.55 -11.87 17.60
C PHE A 100 5.09 -12.23 16.21
N MET A 101 6.14 -11.55 15.72
CA MET A 101 6.76 -11.89 14.44
C MET A 101 7.37 -13.30 14.42
N ASN A 102 7.84 -13.83 15.56
CA ASN A 102 8.32 -15.20 15.64
C ASN A 102 7.17 -16.21 15.51
N GLN A 103 5.98 -15.91 16.07
CA GLN A 103 4.78 -16.72 15.84
C GLN A 103 4.37 -16.72 14.36
N LEU A 104 4.40 -15.55 13.70
CA LEU A 104 4.13 -15.44 12.26
C LEU A 104 5.16 -16.21 11.42
N SER A 105 6.44 -16.10 11.78
CA SER A 105 7.56 -16.78 11.11
C SER A 105 7.50 -18.31 11.24
N ALA A 106 7.04 -18.82 12.39
CA ALA A 106 6.82 -20.24 12.61
C ALA A 106 5.67 -20.79 11.76
N ALA A 107 4.66 -19.96 11.46
CA ALA A 107 3.55 -20.33 10.58
C ALA A 107 3.84 -20.12 9.08
N ASN A 108 4.94 -19.45 8.75
CA ASN A 108 5.35 -19.19 7.36
C ASN A 108 5.93 -20.46 6.73
N CYS A 109 5.16 -21.06 5.81
CA CYS A 109 5.51 -22.28 5.08
C CYS A 109 6.30 -22.01 3.79
N SER A 110 6.67 -20.76 3.49
CA SER A 110 7.69 -20.48 2.47
C SER A 110 9.08 -20.88 2.95
N SER A 111 10.00 -21.14 2.02
CA SER A 111 11.38 -21.49 2.33
C SER A 111 12.33 -20.39 1.88
N ASP A 112 13.42 -20.22 2.64
CA ASP A 112 14.61 -19.56 2.10
C ASP A 112 15.15 -20.41 0.94
N GLY A 113 15.94 -19.80 0.06
CA GLY A 113 16.53 -20.54 -1.03
C GLY A 113 17.23 -19.65 -2.03
N LEU A 114 17.22 -20.11 -3.29
CA LEU A 114 17.90 -19.47 -4.39
C LEU A 114 16.94 -19.23 -5.54
N ASP A 115 16.96 -18.03 -6.08
CA ASP A 115 16.42 -17.73 -7.40
C ASP A 115 17.50 -18.05 -8.43
N MET A 116 17.40 -19.24 -9.00
CA MET A 116 18.44 -19.87 -9.81
C MET A 116 18.51 -19.29 -11.24
N ASN A 117 19.66 -19.49 -11.89
CA ASN A 117 19.88 -19.30 -13.33
C ASN A 117 19.69 -17.88 -13.86
N TRP A 118 20.26 -16.89 -13.17
CA TRP A 118 20.37 -15.51 -13.68
C TRP A 118 21.65 -15.35 -14.50
N LYS A 119 21.53 -14.94 -15.76
CA LYS A 119 22.68 -14.80 -16.66
C LYS A 119 23.32 -13.42 -16.48
N ILE A 120 24.60 -13.34 -16.14
CA ILE A 120 25.35 -12.08 -16.09
C ILE A 120 25.34 -11.46 -17.48
N TYR A 121 24.68 -10.29 -17.58
CA TYR A 121 24.44 -9.54 -18.80
C TYR A 121 25.56 -8.54 -19.06
N ALA A 122 25.97 -7.80 -18.03
CA ALA A 122 26.97 -6.75 -18.13
C ALA A 122 27.86 -6.72 -16.89
N VAL A 123 29.12 -6.34 -17.09
CA VAL A 123 30.07 -5.97 -16.05
C VAL A 123 30.74 -4.69 -16.50
N ASP A 124 30.66 -3.62 -15.70
CA ASP A 124 31.29 -2.34 -16.02
C ASP A 124 32.78 -2.30 -15.65
N GLN A 125 33.48 -1.23 -16.04
CA GLN A 125 34.91 -1.04 -15.74
C GLN A 125 35.23 -0.95 -14.25
N LYS A 126 34.22 -0.69 -13.40
CA LYS A 126 34.33 -0.62 -11.94
C LYS A 126 33.95 -1.94 -11.27
N GLY A 127 33.66 -2.99 -12.05
CA GLY A 127 33.26 -4.30 -11.55
C GLY A 127 31.80 -4.40 -11.12
N GLN A 128 30.96 -3.39 -11.38
CA GLN A 128 29.52 -3.50 -11.16
C GLN A 128 28.93 -4.43 -12.21
N ALA A 129 28.16 -5.42 -11.75
CA ALA A 129 27.63 -6.43 -12.63
C ALA A 129 26.10 -6.49 -12.55
N PHE A 130 25.48 -6.76 -13.68
CA PHE A 130 24.04 -6.94 -13.80
C PHE A 130 23.77 -8.31 -14.38
N ALA A 131 22.80 -9.02 -13.81
CA ALA A 131 22.30 -10.28 -14.37
C ALA A 131 20.85 -10.14 -14.82
N GLN A 132 20.49 -10.93 -15.81
CA GLN A 132 19.16 -10.96 -16.40
C GLN A 132 18.52 -12.34 -16.32
N LYS A 133 17.19 -12.35 -16.18
CA LYS A 133 16.35 -13.54 -16.31
C LYS A 133 14.97 -13.08 -16.79
N ASN A 134 14.48 -13.67 -17.88
CA ASN A 134 13.15 -13.37 -18.45
C ASN A 134 12.89 -11.87 -18.68
N GLY A 135 13.88 -11.14 -19.20
CA GLY A 135 13.77 -9.70 -19.47
C GLY A 135 13.96 -8.78 -18.26
N VAL A 136 14.06 -9.33 -17.04
CA VAL A 136 14.32 -8.55 -15.81
C VAL A 136 15.81 -8.45 -15.56
N LEU A 137 16.30 -7.25 -15.27
CA LEU A 137 17.68 -6.98 -14.85
C LEU A 137 17.77 -6.82 -13.32
N ARG A 138 18.83 -7.35 -12.72
CA ARG A 138 19.17 -7.15 -11.31
C ARG A 138 20.65 -6.86 -11.14
N HIS A 139 20.95 -5.92 -10.24
CA HIS A 139 22.33 -5.63 -9.82
C HIS A 139 22.88 -6.73 -8.92
N LEU A 140 24.12 -7.16 -9.16
CA LEU A 140 24.85 -8.12 -8.33
C LEU A 140 25.42 -7.41 -7.11
N ILE A 141 24.57 -7.27 -6.08
CA ILE A 141 25.00 -6.69 -4.80
C ILE A 141 25.76 -7.77 -4.01
N PRO A 142 26.97 -7.49 -3.48
CA PRO A 142 27.71 -8.44 -2.64
C PRO A 142 26.84 -9.05 -1.52
N ASN A 143 27.05 -10.33 -1.22
CA ASN A 143 26.27 -11.11 -0.23
C ASN A 143 24.79 -11.34 -0.57
N THR A 144 24.32 -10.95 -1.75
CA THR A 144 22.93 -11.22 -2.20
C THR A 144 22.83 -12.33 -3.25
N TYR A 145 23.96 -12.88 -3.69
CA TYR A 145 24.01 -13.94 -4.68
C TYR A 145 25.20 -14.87 -4.46
N LYS A 146 25.21 -15.98 -5.17
CA LYS A 146 26.39 -16.82 -5.40
C LYS A 146 26.55 -17.14 -6.88
N TYR A 147 27.77 -17.40 -7.32
CA TYR A 147 28.02 -17.90 -8.66
C TYR A 147 27.46 -19.32 -8.81
N ALA A 148 26.95 -19.64 -10.00
CA ALA A 148 26.51 -21.00 -10.32
C ALA A 148 27.70 -21.96 -10.36
N THR A 149 28.86 -21.48 -10.80
CA THR A 149 30.13 -22.20 -10.80
C THR A 149 30.85 -22.00 -9.47
N PRO A 150 31.08 -23.05 -8.66
CA PRO A 150 31.63 -22.92 -7.30
C PRO A 150 33.02 -22.26 -7.21
N GLN A 151 33.85 -22.40 -8.25
CA GLN A 151 35.21 -21.84 -8.28
C GLN A 151 35.26 -20.40 -8.80
N GLN A 152 34.14 -19.87 -9.29
CA GLN A 152 34.10 -18.51 -9.82
C GLN A 152 34.13 -17.50 -8.67
N THR A 153 35.03 -16.51 -8.76
CA THR A 153 35.21 -15.45 -7.75
C THR A 153 34.85 -14.06 -8.26
N GLN A 154 34.70 -13.90 -9.58
CA GLN A 154 34.41 -12.62 -10.24
C GLN A 154 33.23 -12.74 -11.21
N ALA A 155 32.53 -11.64 -11.42
CA ALA A 155 31.44 -11.58 -12.38
C ALA A 155 32.00 -11.63 -13.81
N VAL A 156 31.49 -12.57 -14.61
CA VAL A 156 31.90 -12.76 -16.01
C VAL A 156 30.64 -12.79 -16.86
N VAL A 157 30.61 -11.97 -17.91
CA VAL A 157 29.47 -11.92 -18.84
C VAL A 157 29.19 -13.32 -19.42
N ASN A 158 27.92 -13.63 -19.60
CA ASN A 158 27.40 -14.94 -20.02
C ASN A 158 27.50 -16.09 -19.01
N GLN A 159 28.11 -15.89 -17.84
CA GLN A 159 28.03 -16.86 -16.74
C GLN A 159 26.75 -16.68 -15.93
N TYR A 160 26.46 -17.62 -15.03
CA TYR A 160 25.23 -17.62 -14.24
C TYR A 160 25.48 -17.37 -12.75
N VAL A 161 24.51 -16.70 -12.12
CA VAL A 161 24.42 -16.51 -10.67
C VAL A 161 23.07 -16.97 -10.14
N HIS A 162 23.01 -17.15 -8.83
CA HIS A 162 21.80 -17.48 -8.09
C HIS A 162 21.62 -16.45 -6.99
N PHE A 163 20.49 -15.74 -6.96
CA PHE A 163 20.22 -14.75 -5.91
C PHE A 163 19.68 -15.45 -4.67
N TYR A 164 20.16 -15.05 -3.49
CA TYR A 164 19.59 -15.49 -2.23
C TYR A 164 18.19 -14.91 -2.07
N ARG A 165 17.23 -15.78 -1.75
CA ARG A 165 15.85 -15.40 -1.47
C ARG A 165 15.56 -15.73 -0.02
N GLN A 166 15.01 -14.75 0.68
CA GLN A 166 14.49 -14.92 2.04
C GLN A 166 13.00 -15.22 1.98
N LYS A 167 12.48 -16.03 2.90
CA LYS A 167 11.05 -16.30 3.04
C LYS A 167 10.28 -15.14 3.66
N GLU A 168 10.98 -14.18 4.26
CA GLU A 168 10.37 -13.08 5.03
C GLU A 168 11.32 -11.90 5.21
N ASN A 169 10.77 -10.75 5.60
CA ASN A 169 11.52 -9.60 6.07
C ASN A 169 10.80 -8.91 7.24
N LYS A 170 11.42 -8.98 8.42
CA LYS A 170 10.90 -8.43 9.68
C LYS A 170 11.14 -6.92 9.85
N LYS A 171 11.97 -6.31 8.98
CA LYS A 171 12.48 -4.94 9.12
C LYS A 171 12.16 -4.04 7.92
N ALA A 172 11.51 -4.56 6.87
CA ALA A 172 11.19 -3.80 5.65
C ALA A 172 10.34 -2.56 5.92
N GLN A 173 9.44 -2.61 6.90
CA GLN A 173 8.61 -1.46 7.29
C GLN A 173 8.25 -1.56 8.77
N ALA A 174 8.25 -0.43 9.48
CA ALA A 174 8.16 -0.37 10.95
C ALA A 174 7.01 -1.17 11.59
N VAL A 175 5.84 -1.24 10.95
CA VAL A 175 4.62 -1.88 11.48
C VAL A 175 4.24 -3.18 10.78
N PHE A 176 4.98 -3.60 9.76
CA PHE A 176 4.62 -4.78 8.96
C PHE A 176 5.69 -5.87 9.04
N TYR A 177 5.22 -7.10 9.09
CA TYR A 177 5.97 -8.31 8.85
C TYR A 177 5.70 -8.76 7.40
N TYR A 178 6.75 -8.89 6.60
CA TYR A 178 6.67 -9.31 5.20
C TYR A 178 6.97 -10.79 5.07
N VAL A 179 6.20 -11.47 4.22
CA VAL A 179 6.34 -12.86 3.80
C VAL A 179 6.48 -12.88 2.28
N TYR A 180 7.40 -13.69 1.78
CA TYR A 180 7.64 -13.85 0.36
C TYR A 180 7.32 -15.27 -0.07
N GLY A 181 6.72 -15.41 -1.26
CA GLY A 181 6.52 -16.72 -1.87
C GLY A 181 7.84 -17.41 -2.24
N ASN A 182 7.72 -18.69 -2.58
CA ASN A 182 8.82 -19.48 -3.13
C ASN A 182 9.21 -19.00 -4.53
N GLU A 183 8.24 -18.47 -5.26
CA GLU A 183 8.43 -17.84 -6.56
C GLU A 183 8.56 -16.32 -6.43
N TYR A 184 9.47 -15.74 -7.23
CA TYR A 184 9.72 -14.30 -7.19
C TYR A 184 8.62 -13.50 -7.86
N LEU A 185 8.02 -12.56 -7.12
CA LEU A 185 7.07 -11.60 -7.68
C LEU A 185 7.82 -10.47 -8.40
N SER A 186 7.57 -10.34 -9.71
CA SER A 186 8.12 -9.23 -10.50
C SER A 186 7.55 -7.88 -10.07
N HIS A 187 8.40 -6.86 -10.05
CA HIS A 187 8.02 -5.48 -9.75
C HIS A 187 7.55 -4.71 -11.00
N GLU A 188 7.75 -5.25 -12.20
CA GLU A 188 7.40 -4.60 -13.47
C GLU A 188 5.96 -4.93 -13.94
N GLY A 189 5.33 -5.92 -13.31
CA GLY A 189 3.98 -6.38 -13.65
C GLY A 189 2.88 -5.49 -13.08
N SER A 190 1.70 -5.51 -13.71
CA SER A 190 0.50 -4.91 -13.12
C SER A 190 0.05 -5.77 -11.93
N LEU A 191 0.26 -5.26 -10.72
CA LEU A 191 -0.04 -5.98 -9.49
C LEU A 191 -1.51 -5.82 -9.07
N ALA A 192 -2.01 -6.86 -8.43
CA ALA A 192 -3.27 -6.94 -7.74
C ALA A 192 -3.02 -7.03 -6.23
N ARG A 193 -3.92 -6.44 -5.44
CA ARG A 193 -3.92 -6.48 -3.98
C ARG A 193 -5.19 -7.12 -3.46
N ILE A 194 -5.05 -8.13 -2.62
CA ILE A 194 -6.14 -8.70 -1.82
C ILE A 194 -5.94 -8.26 -0.37
N TYR A 195 -6.93 -7.57 0.16
CA TYR A 195 -6.96 -7.05 1.52
C TYR A 195 -7.70 -8.01 2.43
N TRP A 196 -7.19 -8.18 3.64
CA TRP A 196 -7.78 -8.98 4.69
C TRP A 196 -7.92 -8.14 5.95
N HIS A 197 -9.16 -7.97 6.40
CA HIS A 197 -9.51 -7.43 7.71
C HIS A 197 -9.55 -8.58 8.72
N ILE A 198 -8.36 -9.00 9.13
CA ILE A 198 -8.13 -10.16 9.98
C ILE A 198 -7.97 -9.70 11.44
N LYS A 199 -8.44 -10.51 12.37
CA LYS A 199 -8.15 -10.37 13.80
C LYS A 199 -6.75 -10.89 14.11
N PRO A 200 -6.07 -10.39 15.16
CA PRO A 200 -4.70 -10.80 15.44
C PRO A 200 -4.55 -12.30 15.71
N GLU A 201 -5.57 -12.96 16.28
CA GLU A 201 -5.57 -14.41 16.56
C GLU A 201 -5.53 -15.26 15.27
N GLY A 202 -5.97 -14.68 14.14
CA GLY A 202 -5.96 -15.36 12.84
C GLY A 202 -4.72 -15.08 12.00
N ALA A 203 -3.82 -14.19 12.42
CA ALA A 203 -2.72 -13.71 11.58
C ALA A 203 -1.74 -14.83 11.19
N ALA A 204 -1.31 -15.64 12.16
CA ALA A 204 -0.43 -16.80 11.91
C ALA A 204 -1.10 -17.84 11.01
N LYS A 205 -2.39 -18.14 11.26
CA LYS A 205 -3.16 -19.06 10.41
C LYS A 205 -3.25 -18.54 8.98
N LEU A 206 -3.52 -17.25 8.78
CA LEU A 206 -3.57 -16.64 7.46
C LEU A 206 -2.22 -16.73 6.74
N VAL A 207 -1.10 -16.49 7.44
CA VAL A 207 0.24 -16.67 6.88
C VAL A 207 0.43 -18.11 6.38
N SER A 208 0.05 -19.11 7.18
CA SER A 208 0.15 -20.52 6.80
C SER A 208 -0.74 -20.86 5.60
N GLU A 209 -2.02 -20.43 5.61
CA GLU A 209 -2.96 -20.66 4.51
C GLU A 209 -2.48 -20.05 3.19
N ILE A 210 -2.01 -18.79 3.23
CA ILE A 210 -1.49 -18.11 2.04
C ILE A 210 -0.23 -18.82 1.53
N THR A 211 0.75 -19.06 2.42
CA THR A 211 2.03 -19.65 2.00
C THR A 211 1.87 -21.06 1.47
N ASN A 212 1.07 -21.91 2.12
CA ASN A 212 0.80 -23.27 1.62
C ASN A 212 0.12 -23.25 0.26
N ASN A 213 -1.01 -22.55 0.12
CA ASN A 213 -1.80 -22.59 -1.11
C ASN A 213 -1.05 -21.94 -2.28
N PHE A 214 -0.49 -20.75 -2.10
CA PHE A 214 0.15 -20.03 -3.21
C PHE A 214 1.47 -20.68 -3.64
N ASN A 215 2.27 -21.21 -2.69
CA ASN A 215 3.47 -21.95 -3.04
C ASN A 215 3.15 -23.28 -3.70
N PHE A 216 2.10 -23.99 -3.28
CA PHE A 216 1.68 -25.25 -3.92
C PHE A 216 1.37 -25.06 -5.41
N TYR A 217 0.74 -23.94 -5.79
CA TYR A 217 0.45 -23.61 -7.18
C TYR A 217 1.57 -22.81 -7.89
N ASN A 218 2.74 -22.63 -7.27
CA ASN A 218 3.84 -21.81 -7.79
C ASN A 218 3.40 -20.40 -8.22
N ILE A 219 2.48 -19.79 -7.47
CA ILE A 219 2.04 -18.42 -7.71
C ILE A 219 3.02 -17.48 -7.01
N PRO A 220 3.72 -16.58 -7.72
CA PRO A 220 4.56 -15.58 -7.08
C PRO A 220 3.71 -14.59 -6.30
N PHE A 221 4.09 -14.32 -5.06
CA PHE A 221 3.41 -13.35 -4.21
C PHE A 221 4.34 -12.68 -3.21
N ASN A 222 3.95 -11.48 -2.79
CA ASN A 222 4.42 -10.87 -1.56
C ASN A 222 3.21 -10.72 -0.65
N PHE A 223 3.35 -11.08 0.63
CA PHE A 223 2.30 -10.88 1.62
C PHE A 223 2.85 -10.04 2.76
N LYS A 224 2.01 -9.21 3.36
CA LYS A 224 2.35 -8.51 4.58
C LYS A 224 1.18 -8.47 5.53
N CYS A 225 1.47 -8.54 6.81
CA CYS A 225 0.51 -8.32 7.88
C CYS A 225 1.17 -7.51 8.99
N LEU A 226 0.36 -6.97 9.90
CA LEU A 226 0.88 -6.15 10.99
C LEU A 226 1.73 -6.97 11.94
N ASN A 227 2.82 -6.38 12.43
CA ASN A 227 3.83 -7.06 13.25
C ASN A 227 3.50 -7.09 14.76
N HIS A 228 2.28 -6.68 15.14
CA HIS A 228 1.85 -6.72 16.54
C HIS A 228 0.33 -6.76 16.67
N LYS A 229 -0.19 -7.52 17.63
CA LYS A 229 -1.63 -7.70 17.89
C LYS A 229 -2.39 -6.37 18.07
N ALA A 230 -1.82 -5.42 18.79
CA ALA A 230 -2.47 -4.12 19.08
C ALA A 230 -2.68 -3.24 17.84
N LEU A 231 -2.04 -3.56 16.72
CA LEU A 231 -2.14 -2.78 15.49
C LEU A 231 -3.32 -3.20 14.60
N TYR A 232 -3.95 -4.36 14.87
CA TYR A 232 -5.02 -4.97 14.04
C TYR A 232 -6.38 -4.24 14.14
N THR A 233 -6.36 -2.92 14.33
CA THR A 233 -7.55 -2.04 14.39
C THR A 233 -8.00 -1.55 13.02
N ARG A 234 -7.25 -1.87 11.95
CA ARG A 234 -7.46 -1.36 10.59
C ARG A 234 -7.94 -2.44 9.63
N SER A 235 -8.76 -2.04 8.65
CA SER A 235 -9.37 -2.96 7.68
C SER A 235 -8.42 -3.52 6.62
N ASP A 236 -7.23 -2.94 6.48
CA ASP A 236 -6.12 -3.43 5.66
C ASP A 236 -4.99 -4.03 6.52
N SER A 237 -5.37 -4.72 7.60
CA SER A 237 -4.45 -5.39 8.53
C SER A 237 -3.50 -6.40 7.88
N ALA A 238 -3.90 -6.97 6.75
CA ALA A 238 -3.06 -7.84 5.93
C ALA A 238 -3.34 -7.65 4.44
N VAL A 239 -2.29 -7.76 3.63
CA VAL A 239 -2.33 -7.48 2.19
C VAL A 239 -1.50 -8.51 1.43
N LEU A 240 -2.14 -9.20 0.50
CA LEU A 240 -1.50 -10.08 -0.48
C LEU A 240 -1.32 -9.34 -1.80
N TYR A 241 -0.10 -9.34 -2.32
CA TYR A 241 0.28 -8.81 -3.62
C TYR A 241 0.58 -9.97 -4.56
N LEU A 242 0.02 -9.90 -5.77
CA LEU A 242 0.29 -10.87 -6.83
C LEU A 242 0.19 -10.19 -8.20
N ASP A 243 0.78 -10.80 -9.22
CA ASP A 243 0.57 -10.37 -10.60
C ASP A 243 -0.89 -10.64 -11.02
N LYS A 244 -1.52 -9.66 -11.68
CA LYS A 244 -2.91 -9.78 -12.17
C LYS A 244 -3.16 -10.99 -13.04
N LYS A 245 -2.15 -11.52 -13.74
CA LYS A 245 -2.30 -12.75 -14.54
C LYS A 245 -2.73 -13.96 -13.68
N HIS A 246 -2.38 -13.97 -12.39
CA HIS A 246 -2.77 -15.02 -11.45
C HIS A 246 -4.11 -14.75 -10.73
N LEU A 247 -4.80 -13.65 -11.06
CA LEU A 247 -6.04 -13.26 -10.38
C LEU A 247 -7.19 -14.23 -10.63
N ALA A 248 -7.25 -14.85 -11.81
CA ALA A 248 -8.28 -15.86 -12.12
C ALA A 248 -8.16 -17.08 -11.21
N LEU A 249 -6.95 -17.65 -11.10
CA LEU A 249 -6.66 -18.76 -10.20
C LEU A 249 -6.89 -18.37 -8.74
N THR A 250 -6.41 -17.19 -8.33
CA THR A 250 -6.64 -16.65 -6.98
C THR A 250 -8.12 -16.56 -6.63
N LYS A 251 -8.97 -16.08 -7.56
CA LYS A 251 -10.42 -16.01 -7.36
C LYS A 251 -11.08 -17.37 -7.15
N MET A 252 -10.55 -18.44 -7.73
CA MET A 252 -11.05 -19.80 -7.50
C MET A 252 -10.68 -20.31 -6.10
N MET A 253 -9.51 -19.94 -5.57
CA MET A 253 -9.06 -20.33 -4.23
C MET A 253 -9.73 -19.54 -3.10
N LEU A 254 -10.07 -18.26 -3.36
CA LEU A 254 -10.56 -17.33 -2.33
C LEU A 254 -11.77 -17.82 -1.52
N PRO A 255 -12.82 -18.43 -2.10
CA PRO A 255 -13.95 -18.91 -1.31
C PRO A 255 -13.56 -19.91 -0.22
N HIS A 256 -12.63 -20.83 -0.54
CA HIS A 256 -12.11 -21.79 0.44
C HIS A 256 -11.29 -21.10 1.52
N LEU A 257 -10.36 -20.22 1.14
CA LEU A 257 -9.56 -19.45 2.09
C LEU A 257 -10.42 -18.61 3.03
N ILE A 258 -11.44 -17.90 2.50
CA ILE A 258 -12.36 -17.09 3.30
C ILE A 258 -13.13 -17.97 4.29
N LYS A 259 -13.62 -19.14 3.86
CA LYS A 259 -14.33 -20.08 4.72
C LYS A 259 -13.43 -20.59 5.86
N ASN A 260 -12.18 -20.96 5.56
CA ASN A 260 -11.22 -21.44 6.57
C ASN A 260 -10.86 -20.35 7.60
N MET A 261 -11.04 -19.08 7.23
CA MET A 261 -10.70 -17.92 8.05
C MET A 261 -11.92 -17.24 8.70
N ASP A 262 -13.16 -17.72 8.49
CA ASP A 262 -14.38 -16.97 8.85
C ASP A 262 -14.45 -16.50 10.32
N GLY A 263 -14.02 -17.33 11.28
CA GLY A 263 -13.98 -16.98 12.71
C GLY A 263 -12.99 -15.86 13.06
N TYR A 264 -12.01 -15.64 12.19
CA TYR A 264 -10.93 -14.67 12.37
C TYR A 264 -11.13 -13.38 11.56
N LEU A 265 -12.16 -13.29 10.73
CA LEU A 265 -12.39 -12.12 9.88
C LEU A 265 -13.40 -11.16 10.50
N ASN A 266 -13.13 -9.86 10.35
CA ASN A 266 -14.10 -8.80 10.62
C ASN A 266 -14.91 -8.50 9.35
N ASP A 267 -16.07 -7.86 9.46
CA ASP A 267 -17.00 -7.72 8.32
C ASP A 267 -16.62 -6.61 7.32
N SER A 268 -15.97 -5.55 7.81
CA SER A 268 -15.66 -4.36 7.02
C SER A 268 -14.44 -4.56 6.13
N VAL A 269 -14.36 -3.78 5.05
CA VAL A 269 -13.26 -3.78 4.09
C VAL A 269 -12.78 -2.33 3.85
N PRO A 270 -11.54 -2.11 3.39
CA PRO A 270 -11.04 -0.77 3.12
C PRO A 270 -11.91 -0.02 2.11
N LEU A 271 -12.02 1.31 2.25
CA LEU A 271 -12.80 2.13 1.33
C LEU A 271 -12.36 1.95 -0.12
N PHE A 272 -13.30 2.12 -1.06
CA PHE A 272 -13.10 2.03 -2.51
C PHE A 272 -12.63 0.68 -3.05
N THR A 273 -12.45 -0.34 -2.20
CA THR A 273 -12.10 -1.71 -2.62
C THR A 273 -13.34 -2.50 -3.07
N GLN A 274 -13.14 -3.51 -3.91
CA GLN A 274 -14.20 -4.44 -4.29
C GLN A 274 -14.34 -5.52 -3.21
N LYS A 275 -15.43 -5.54 -2.45
CA LYS A 275 -15.73 -6.63 -1.51
C LYS A 275 -15.82 -7.97 -2.26
N LEU A 276 -15.06 -8.96 -1.79
CA LEU A 276 -15.03 -10.34 -2.30
C LEU A 276 -15.71 -11.31 -1.33
N GLY A 277 -15.68 -11.00 -0.04
CA GLY A 277 -16.34 -11.76 1.02
C GLY A 277 -16.25 -11.01 2.35
N LYS A 278 -16.57 -11.68 3.46
CA LYS A 278 -16.40 -11.14 4.81
C LYS A 278 -14.94 -10.73 5.01
N GLY A 279 -14.68 -9.46 5.33
CA GLY A 279 -13.33 -8.96 5.60
C GLY A 279 -12.33 -9.04 4.45
N VAL A 280 -12.74 -9.48 3.25
CA VAL A 280 -11.84 -9.67 2.11
C VAL A 280 -12.26 -8.82 0.94
N SER A 281 -11.31 -8.07 0.39
CA SER A 281 -11.55 -7.21 -0.75
C SER A 281 -10.37 -7.13 -1.71
N PHE A 282 -10.64 -6.60 -2.90
CA PHE A 282 -9.69 -6.49 -4.00
C PHE A 282 -9.49 -5.03 -4.42
N ALA A 283 -8.26 -4.69 -4.78
CA ALA A 283 -7.96 -3.53 -5.61
C ALA A 283 -6.73 -3.75 -6.51
N GLU A 284 -6.62 -2.97 -7.58
CA GLU A 284 -5.41 -2.91 -8.39
C GLU A 284 -4.34 -2.05 -7.67
N ASP A 285 -3.08 -2.46 -7.81
CA ASP A 285 -1.95 -1.71 -7.29
C ASP A 285 -1.75 -0.43 -8.11
N PRO A 286 -1.69 0.76 -7.49
CA PRO A 286 -1.46 2.02 -8.22
C PRO A 286 -0.14 2.08 -9.01
N GLY A 287 0.85 1.23 -8.71
CA GLY A 287 2.12 1.12 -9.44
C GLY A 287 3.17 2.17 -9.11
N ASN A 288 2.83 3.20 -8.33
CA ASN A 288 3.73 4.31 -7.96
C ASN A 288 4.33 4.17 -6.54
N GLY A 289 4.30 2.96 -5.97
CA GLY A 289 4.76 2.68 -4.60
C GLY A 289 3.80 3.13 -3.49
N GLN A 290 2.74 3.88 -3.78
CA GLN A 290 1.76 4.29 -2.78
C GLN A 290 0.81 3.14 -2.36
N SER A 291 0.25 3.26 -1.15
CA SER A 291 -0.89 2.42 -0.76
C SER A 291 -2.13 2.78 -1.58
N PHE A 292 -3.06 1.84 -1.76
CA PHE A 292 -4.26 2.06 -2.56
C PHE A 292 -5.12 3.16 -1.93
N GLY A 293 -5.33 3.09 -0.62
CA GLY A 293 -6.05 4.12 0.12
C GLY A 293 -5.44 5.49 -0.05
N MET A 294 -4.11 5.61 0.06
CA MET A 294 -3.38 6.87 -0.14
C MET A 294 -3.64 7.45 -1.54
N SER A 295 -3.56 6.62 -2.58
CA SER A 295 -3.79 7.07 -3.96
C SER A 295 -5.22 7.60 -4.19
N ARG A 296 -6.22 7.03 -3.51
CA ARG A 296 -7.62 7.47 -3.65
C ARG A 296 -7.90 8.73 -2.84
N VAL A 297 -7.44 8.78 -1.59
CA VAL A 297 -7.66 9.96 -0.74
C VAL A 297 -6.88 11.17 -1.23
N GLN A 298 -5.72 11.01 -1.87
CA GLN A 298 -5.00 12.14 -2.46
C GLN A 298 -5.85 12.86 -3.53
N VAL A 299 -6.45 12.12 -4.47
CA VAL A 299 -7.32 12.69 -5.51
C VAL A 299 -8.58 13.32 -4.91
N ILE A 300 -9.15 12.69 -3.88
CA ILE A 300 -10.29 13.24 -3.15
C ILE A 300 -9.90 14.56 -2.47
N SER A 301 -8.73 14.64 -1.83
CA SER A 301 -8.22 15.87 -1.21
C SER A 301 -8.04 17.00 -2.23
N GLU A 302 -7.50 16.70 -3.42
CA GLU A 302 -7.35 17.67 -4.51
C GLU A 302 -8.73 18.23 -4.91
N ALA A 303 -9.72 17.35 -5.11
CA ALA A 303 -11.08 17.73 -5.45
C ALA A 303 -11.77 18.55 -4.34
N LEU A 304 -11.54 18.23 -3.06
CA LEU A 304 -12.11 18.99 -1.94
C LEU A 304 -11.56 20.42 -1.88
N ILE A 305 -10.25 20.60 -2.11
CA ILE A 305 -9.64 21.94 -2.17
C ILE A 305 -10.18 22.72 -3.37
N GLU A 306 -10.31 22.10 -4.54
CA GLU A 306 -10.89 22.77 -5.72
C GLU A 306 -12.37 23.12 -5.54
N GLY A 307 -13.15 22.23 -4.92
CA GLY A 307 -14.54 22.50 -4.58
C GLY A 307 -14.69 23.70 -3.65
N PHE A 308 -13.79 23.83 -2.67
CA PHE A 308 -13.70 25.00 -1.80
C PHE A 308 -13.38 26.29 -2.58
N GLN A 309 -12.38 26.25 -3.47
CA GLN A 309 -12.02 27.42 -4.31
C GLN A 309 -13.17 27.86 -5.23
N LYS A 310 -13.98 26.90 -5.71
CA LYS A 310 -15.20 27.13 -6.49
C LYS A 310 -16.42 27.49 -5.63
N LYS A 311 -16.25 27.66 -4.31
CA LYS A 311 -17.30 28.00 -3.34
C LYS A 311 -18.49 27.02 -3.35
N ILE A 312 -18.21 25.73 -3.59
CA ILE A 312 -19.23 24.67 -3.53
C ILE A 312 -19.49 24.31 -2.07
N THR A 313 -20.59 24.80 -1.52
CA THR A 313 -20.91 24.65 -0.08
C THR A 313 -21.91 23.53 0.21
N ASN A 314 -22.77 23.18 -0.75
CA ASN A 314 -23.75 22.12 -0.58
C ASN A 314 -23.06 20.72 -0.66
N PRO A 315 -23.23 19.83 0.34
CA PRO A 315 -22.55 18.53 0.39
C PRO A 315 -22.86 17.61 -0.80
N GLU A 316 -24.08 17.62 -1.33
CA GLU A 316 -24.46 16.80 -2.49
C GLU A 316 -23.80 17.30 -3.77
N LYS A 317 -23.80 18.64 -3.97
CA LYS A 317 -23.07 19.26 -5.08
C LYS A 317 -21.57 19.00 -4.99
N LEU A 318 -20.99 19.07 -3.79
CA LEU A 318 -19.57 18.78 -3.57
C LEU A 318 -19.24 17.30 -3.79
N THR A 319 -20.11 16.38 -3.35
CA THR A 319 -19.98 14.94 -3.63
C THR A 319 -19.96 14.67 -5.13
N ASN A 320 -20.91 15.25 -5.87
CA ASN A 320 -20.95 15.14 -7.33
C ASN A 320 -19.72 15.76 -7.99
N PHE A 321 -19.24 16.91 -7.49
CA PHE A 321 -18.01 17.54 -7.96
C PHE A 321 -16.79 16.62 -7.77
N VAL A 322 -16.63 16.00 -6.60
CA VAL A 322 -15.54 15.05 -6.32
C VAL A 322 -15.62 13.84 -7.25
N LEU A 323 -16.81 13.27 -7.46
CA LEU A 323 -17.00 12.14 -8.37
C LEU A 323 -16.64 12.51 -9.82
N ASN A 324 -17.05 13.69 -10.30
CA ASN A 324 -16.69 14.21 -11.62
C ASN A 324 -15.17 14.39 -11.74
N TYR A 325 -14.53 14.93 -10.70
CA TYR A 325 -13.08 15.15 -10.67
C TYR A 325 -12.31 13.83 -10.76
N MET A 326 -12.72 12.82 -9.98
CA MET A 326 -12.12 11.49 -10.04
C MET A 326 -12.26 10.87 -11.45
N GLU A 327 -13.41 11.05 -12.10
CA GLU A 327 -13.60 10.60 -13.48
C GLU A 327 -12.73 11.33 -14.50
N SER A 328 -12.53 12.65 -14.36
CA SER A 328 -11.60 13.37 -15.23
C SER A 328 -10.16 12.90 -15.06
N MET A 329 -9.83 12.34 -13.88
CA MET A 329 -8.55 11.67 -13.61
C MET A 329 -8.52 10.20 -14.09
N GLY A 330 -9.53 9.76 -14.85
CA GLY A 330 -9.61 8.40 -15.41
C GLY A 330 -10.13 7.33 -14.45
N MET A 331 -10.54 7.70 -13.22
CA MET A 331 -11.08 6.76 -12.24
C MET A 331 -12.56 6.49 -12.50
N SER A 332 -12.91 5.22 -12.68
CA SER A 332 -14.31 4.82 -12.89
C SER A 332 -15.13 4.92 -11.60
N ARG A 333 -16.23 5.68 -11.60
CA ARG A 333 -17.23 5.68 -10.50
C ARG A 333 -17.69 4.28 -10.08
N LYS A 334 -17.78 3.36 -11.04
CA LYS A 334 -18.23 1.99 -10.83
C LYS A 334 -17.16 1.02 -10.36
N TYR A 335 -15.90 1.34 -10.64
CA TYR A 335 -14.79 0.42 -10.51
C TYR A 335 -13.60 1.15 -9.86
N MET A 336 -13.85 1.90 -8.78
CA MET A 336 -12.82 2.70 -8.10
C MET A 336 -11.64 1.86 -7.59
N TYR A 337 -11.87 0.57 -7.37
CA TYR A 337 -10.87 -0.44 -7.05
C TYR A 337 -9.91 -0.77 -8.19
N ARG A 338 -10.13 -0.26 -9.41
CA ARG A 338 -9.22 -0.39 -10.56
C ARG A 338 -8.41 0.87 -10.75
N ASN A 339 -7.26 0.74 -11.40
CA ASN A 339 -6.44 1.86 -11.79
C ASN A 339 -7.15 2.73 -12.83
N PRO A 340 -6.80 4.03 -12.90
CA PRO A 340 -7.29 4.90 -13.94
C PRO A 340 -7.06 4.30 -15.31
N ARG A 341 -8.06 4.36 -16.18
CA ARG A 341 -7.83 4.10 -17.60
C ARG A 341 -7.32 5.40 -18.18
N LEU A 342 -6.14 5.38 -18.80
CA LEU A 342 -5.76 6.46 -19.70
C LEU A 342 -6.91 6.61 -20.70
N GLN A 343 -7.44 7.82 -20.87
CA GLN A 343 -8.29 8.08 -22.01
C GLN A 343 -7.42 7.82 -23.22
N THR A 344 -7.65 6.70 -23.90
CA THR A 344 -7.15 6.52 -25.26
C THR A 344 -7.89 7.55 -26.08
N THR A 345 -7.21 8.67 -26.38
CA THR A 345 -7.62 9.63 -27.41
C THR A 345 -7.80 8.92 -28.74
#